data_AF-A0A2N6FSG5-F1
#
_entry.id   AF-A0A2N6FSG5-F1
#
_cell.length_a   1.000
_cell.length_b   1.000
_cell.length_c   1.000
_cell.angle_alpha   90.00
_cell.angle_beta   90.00
_cell.angle_gamma   90.00
#
_symmetry.space_group_name_H-M   'P 1'
#
loop_
_entity.id
_entity.type
_entity.pdbx_description
1 polymer ?
#
loop_
_entity_poly.entity_id
_entity_poly.type
_entity_poly.pdbx_seq_one_letter_code
_entity_poly.pdbx_strand_id
1 'polypeptide(L)' 'MTEVFNKFQKRGFAVTAYAKAYGVGHAIVSQVLDGSFNGTKNHKNGATRKIIQQLKKDGIWIGKLPWEE' A
#
# COMPACT_ATOMS: atom_id res chain seq x y z
N MET A 1 -12.59 6.30 -2.84
CA MET A 1 -11.37 7.14 -2.80
C MET A 1 -10.95 7.30 -1.34
N THR A 2 -9.80 6.75 -0.96
CA THR A 2 -9.37 6.66 0.45
C THR A 2 -8.40 7.77 0.84
N GLU A 3 -8.24 8.01 2.14
CA GLU A 3 -7.25 8.98 2.65
C GLU A 3 -5.80 8.57 2.29
N VAL A 4 -5.53 7.27 2.22
CA VAL A 4 -4.22 6.70 1.82
C VAL A 4 -3.87 7.10 0.39
N PHE A 5 -4.82 7.01 -0.54
CA PHE A 5 -4.63 7.44 -1.93
C PHE A 5 -4.33 8.93 -2.03
N ASN A 6 -5.05 9.77 -1.30
CA ASN A 6 -4.83 11.22 -1.29
C ASN A 6 -3.43 11.58 -0.77
N LYS A 7 -2.96 10.91 0.28
CA LYS A 7 -1.60 11.12 0.81
C LYS A 7 -0.52 10.62 -0.16
N PHE A 8 -0.78 9.50 -0.83
CA PHE A 8 0.10 8.96 -1.86
C PHE A 8 0.28 9.93 -3.02
N GLN A 9 -0.81 10.52 -3.53
CA GLN A 9 -0.74 11.55 -4.56
C GLN A 9 -0.10 12.85 -4.05
N LYS A 10 -0.40 13.28 -2.82
CA LYS A 10 0.22 14.48 -2.21
C LYS A 10 1.74 14.36 -2.06
N ARG A 11 2.27 13.14 -1.89
CA ARG A 11 3.70 12.85 -1.89
C ARG A 11 4.33 12.86 -3.29
N GLY A 12 3.54 12.97 -4.35
CA GLY A 12 4.02 12.94 -5.74
C GLY A 12 4.40 11.54 -6.21
N PHE A 13 3.95 10.48 -5.55
CA PHE A 13 4.26 9.12 -5.95
C PHE A 13 3.36 8.66 -7.11
N ALA A 14 3.97 7.95 -8.06
CA ALA A 14 3.27 7.29 -9.15
C ALA A 14 3.16 5.79 -8.87
N VAL A 15 1.97 5.22 -9.00
CA VAL A 15 1.69 3.80 -8.70
C VAL A 15 2.64 2.87 -9.45
N THR A 16 2.86 3.11 -10.74
CA THR A 16 3.78 2.31 -11.59
C THR A 16 5.24 2.40 -11.14
N ALA A 17 5.73 3.60 -10.81
CA ALA A 17 7.10 3.80 -10.35
C ALA A 17 7.32 3.15 -8.99
N TYR A 18 6.36 3.33 -8.09
CA TYR A 18 6.37 2.77 -6.75
C TYR A 18 6.31 1.23 -6.77
N ALA A 19 5.46 0.67 -7.63
CA ALA A 19 5.38 -0.77 -7.85
C ALA A 19 6.72 -1.36 -8.33
N LYS A 20 7.37 -0.70 -9.31
CA LYS A 20 8.69 -1.08 -9.83
C LYS A 20 9.77 -0.99 -8.75
N ALA A 21 9.81 0.11 -8.00
CA ALA A 21 10.81 0.36 -6.95
C ALA A 21 10.81 -0.75 -5.88
N TYR A 22 9.64 -1.29 -5.54
CA TYR A 22 9.50 -2.30 -4.50
C TYR A 22 9.31 -3.73 -5.03
N GLY A 23 9.33 -3.92 -6.35
CA GLY A 23 9.20 -5.22 -7.01
C GLY A 23 7.83 -5.86 -6.80
N VAL A 24 6.76 -5.05 -6.74
CA VAL A 24 5.39 -5.53 -6.58
C VAL A 24 4.57 -5.24 -7.82
N GLY A 25 3.47 -5.99 -8.02
CA GLY A 25 2.57 -5.76 -9.14
C GLY A 25 1.81 -4.43 -9.01
N HIS A 26 1.63 -3.73 -10.13
CA HIS A 26 0.87 -2.47 -10.18
C HIS A 26 -0.55 -2.61 -9.57
N ALA A 27 -1.23 -3.71 -9.89
CA ALA A 27 -2.55 -4.01 -9.36
C ALA A 27 -2.58 -4.06 -7.83
N ILE A 28 -1.55 -4.65 -7.20
CA ILE A 28 -1.45 -4.75 -5.74
C ILE A 28 -1.38 -3.35 -5.12
N VAL A 29 -0.54 -2.47 -5.67
CA VAL A 29 -0.41 -1.10 -5.16
C VAL A 29 -1.74 -0.37 -5.30
N SER A 30 -2.40 -0.46 -6.46
CA SER A 30 -3.70 0.20 -6.67
C SER A 30 -4.79 -0.33 -5.73
N GLN A 31 -4.85 -1.64 -5.52
CA GLN A 31 -5.83 -2.27 -4.61
C GLN A 31 -5.58 -1.93 -3.14
N VAL A 32 -4.32 -1.75 -2.74
CA VAL A 32 -3.97 -1.28 -1.40
C VAL A 32 -4.38 0.19 -1.23
N LEU A 33 -4.10 1.03 -2.23
CA LEU A 33 -4.46 2.44 -2.18
C LEU A 33 -5.99 2.64 -2.19
N ASP A 34 -6.75 1.80 -2.89
CA ASP A 34 -8.23 1.85 -2.85
C ASP A 34 -8.82 1.18 -1.58
N GLY A 35 -7.99 0.57 -0.73
CA GLY A 35 -8.42 -0.09 0.49
C GLY A 35 -9.04 -1.48 0.29
N SER A 36 -9.09 -1.97 -0.96
CA SER A 36 -9.53 -3.34 -1.27
C SER A 36 -8.60 -4.37 -0.63
N PHE A 37 -7.30 -4.07 -0.53
CA PHE A 37 -6.30 -4.91 0.14
C PHE A 37 -5.77 -4.26 1.41
N ASN A 38 -5.97 -4.96 2.53
CA ASN A 38 -5.49 -4.57 3.86
C ASN A 38 -4.52 -5.61 4.47
N GLY A 39 -4.10 -6.62 3.70
CA GLY A 39 -3.17 -7.66 4.14
C GLY A 39 -3.71 -8.69 5.15
N THR A 40 -5.00 -8.64 5.51
CA THR A 40 -5.67 -9.62 6.39
C THR A 40 -6.71 -10.49 5.67
N LYS A 41 -7.44 -9.97 4.68
CA LYS A 41 -8.40 -10.76 3.90
C LYS A 41 -7.85 -11.11 2.51
N ASN A 42 -7.84 -12.41 2.21
CA ASN A 42 -7.68 -13.04 0.89
C ASN A 42 -6.34 -13.11 0.14
N HIS A 43 -5.21 -12.57 0.61
CA HIS A 43 -3.96 -12.73 -0.17
C HIS A 43 -2.74 -13.08 0.69
N LYS A 44 -2.33 -14.35 0.58
CA LYS A 44 -1.04 -14.95 0.98
C LYS A 44 0.19 -14.33 0.29
N ASN A 45 0.13 -13.07 -0.15
CA ASN A 45 1.24 -12.45 -0.87
C ASN A 45 1.97 -11.46 0.04
N GLY A 46 3.18 -11.85 0.45
CA GLY A 46 4.13 -10.98 1.15
C GLY A 46 4.34 -9.62 0.46
N ALA A 47 4.08 -9.54 -0.85
CA ALA A 47 4.07 -8.29 -1.62
C ALA A 47 3.08 -7.24 -1.09
N THR A 48 1.86 -7.62 -0.70
CA THR A 48 0.85 -6.69 -0.15
C THR A 48 1.31 -6.16 1.22
N ARG A 49 1.82 -7.04 2.09
CA ARG A 49 2.36 -6.60 3.39
C ARG A 49 3.58 -5.71 3.22
N LYS A 50 4.46 -6.05 2.28
CA LYS A 50 5.65 -5.27 1.93
C LYS A 50 5.28 -3.85 1.49
N ILE A 51 4.29 -3.70 0.60
CA ILE A 51 3.91 -2.37 0.12
C ILE A 51 3.23 -1.54 1.22
N ILE A 52 2.36 -2.14 2.02
CA ILE A 52 1.71 -1.44 3.14
C ILE A 52 2.74 -1.04 4.21
N GLN A 53 3.72 -1.91 4.53
CA GLN A 53 4.83 -1.54 5.42
C GLN A 53 5.61 -0.35 4.87
N GLN A 54 5.86 -0.33 3.56
CA GLN A 54 6.56 0.78 2.94
C GLN A 54 5.74 2.07 2.95
N LEU A 55 4.45 1.99 2.66
CA LEU A 55 3.52 3.12 2.79
C LEU A 55 3.48 3.66 4.23
N LYS A 56 3.62 2.80 5.24
CA LYS A 56 3.75 3.21 6.65
C LYS A 56 5.07 3.93 6.92
N LYS A 57 6.20 3.41 6.42
CA LYS A 57 7.50 4.07 6.50
C LYS A 57 7.49 5.45 5.83
N ASP A 58 6.76 5.58 4.72
CA ASP A 58 6.63 6.84 3.98
C ASP A 58 5.60 7.81 4.61
N GLY A 59 4.95 7.40 5.72
CA GLY A 59 3.96 8.19 6.45
C GLY A 59 2.63 8.36 5.71
N ILE A 60 2.36 7.51 4.72
CA ILE A 60 1.12 7.50 3.93
C ILE A 60 0.08 6.63 4.64
N TRP A 61 0.50 5.47 5.13
CA TRP A 61 -0.35 4.61 5.94
C TRP A 61 -0.40 5.12 7.39
N ILE A 62 -1.60 5.34 7.91
CA ILE A 62 -1.84 5.84 9.26
C ILE A 62 -2.50 4.75 10.09
N GLY A 63 -1.98 4.55 11.30
CA GLY A 63 -2.53 3.59 12.25
C GLY A 63 -1.73 2.28 12.32
N LYS A 64 -2.25 1.37 13.14
CA LYS A 64 -1.67 0.02 13.27
C LYS A 64 -1.76 -0.72 11.94
N LEU A 65 -0.74 -1.55 11.66
CA LEU A 65 -0.86 -2.46 10.54
C LEU A 65 -1.94 -3.50 10.89
N PRO A 66 -2.78 -3.93 9.94
CA PRO A 66 -3.89 -4.85 10.23
C PRO A 66 -3.47 -6.22 10.80
N TRP A 67 -2.17 -6.55 10.76
CA TRP A 67 -1.57 -7.77 11.30
C TRP A 67 -0.57 -7.52 12.45
N GLU A 68 -0.38 -6.25 12.85
CA GLU A 68 0.29 -5.92 14.11
C GLU A 68 -0.82 -5.79 15.17
N GLU A 69 -1.18 -6.91 15.80
CA GLU A 69 -2.02 -6.90 17.02
C GLU A 69 -1.33 -6.10 18.14
#